data_AF-A0A1C3UCY2-F1
#
_entry.id   AF-A0A1C3UCY2-F1
#
_cell.length_a   1.000
_cell.length_b   1.000
_cell.length_c   1.000
_cell.angle_alpha   90.00
_cell.angle_beta   90.00
_cell.angle_gamma   90.00
#
_symmetry.space_group_name_H-M   'P 1'
#
loop_
_entity.id
_entity.type
_entity.pdbx_description
1 polymer ?
#
loop_
_entity_poly.entity_id
_entity_poly.type
_entity_poly.pdbx_seq_one_letter_code
_entity_poly.pdbx_strand_id
1 'polypeptide(L)'
;MDPSDWSLRFTPLPEKPMPLQWFSPNGTYALAPYLGSLGRTPTKDEINKACRRHKGTLELWQIDQPKLLTRIETRKGVPPEFVQKVVWDADGSGFWTQFDHWKNRERRETEFRWLGLDGTYSPVFSFERFSGRLSPPVHEIVDVSDLRQVEIRVYSNSVYIRRDWREGESSSKLIYESEDGFRENTAVYPPEALVKRFLAKSEYRHVVSVEEFSEAPIANALRALADDVHERLAELIQGDVFEVSFKVGKRTITETAFFERLIKEPLPVVPNLRCLLVNYLAVQPAVIEAKRIGQIWGPENQGALAPAMQALLLLDPSAHVVFRDYLAKRDGEHEVHSTDVIMKRYIEKFGWRDTAMISFGIYFALIRHRDGRIAMRGELLDEYGLLRATANMKEPHEFAALISQEVDQFLTKPGLRRGSKDDLYRVLQPSLETTEYGRRVLSIISAEIGLTFERRTEERGWDPDLLKAIVQQRAHRQPTTVSWWGRLVQKLTTLVPMSPF
;
A
#
# COMPACT_ATOMS: atom_id res chain seq x y z
N MET A 1 1.37 -39.52 -29.19
CA MET A 1 1.93 -40.44 -30.20
C MET A 1 1.70 -39.78 -31.55
N ASP A 2 2.76 -39.46 -32.29
CA ASP A 2 2.62 -38.92 -33.64
C ASP A 2 2.42 -40.08 -34.62
N PRO A 3 1.33 -40.11 -35.41
CA PRO A 3 1.05 -41.23 -36.30
C PRO A 3 1.96 -41.31 -37.52
N SER A 4 2.76 -40.27 -37.82
CA SER A 4 3.68 -40.25 -38.96
C SER A 4 5.01 -40.98 -38.69
N ASP A 5 5.43 -41.06 -37.43
CA ASP A 5 6.72 -41.67 -37.04
C ASP A 5 6.64 -42.57 -35.79
N TRP A 6 5.44 -42.76 -35.23
CA TRP A 6 5.18 -43.53 -34.01
C TRP A 6 5.94 -43.02 -32.78
N SER A 7 6.48 -41.81 -32.80
CA SER A 7 7.23 -41.25 -31.68
C SER A 7 6.31 -40.98 -30.48
N LEU A 8 6.76 -41.45 -29.32
CA LEU A 8 6.17 -41.14 -28.02
C LEU A 8 6.75 -39.82 -27.51
N ARG A 9 6.02 -38.72 -27.71
CA ARG A 9 6.31 -37.46 -27.02
C ARG A 9 5.88 -37.58 -25.56
N PHE A 10 6.84 -37.78 -24.68
CA PHE A 10 6.68 -37.54 -23.26
C PHE A 10 6.89 -36.04 -23.00
N THR A 11 5.89 -35.36 -22.45
CA THR A 11 6.11 -34.09 -21.77
C THR A 11 6.61 -34.43 -20.37
N PRO A 12 7.90 -34.25 -20.03
CA PRO A 12 8.37 -34.55 -18.69
C PRO A 12 7.59 -33.68 -17.69
N LEU A 13 7.16 -34.28 -16.58
CA LEU A 13 6.75 -33.52 -15.39
C LEU A 13 7.94 -32.62 -15.04
N PRO A 14 7.76 -31.29 -14.96
CA PRO A 14 8.88 -30.39 -14.69
C PRO A 14 9.49 -30.72 -13.33
N GLU A 15 10.82 -30.80 -13.26
CA GLU A 15 11.60 -31.13 -12.05
C GLU A 15 11.43 -30.11 -10.90
N LYS A 16 10.66 -29.03 -11.11
CA LYS A 16 10.35 -27.99 -10.13
C LYS A 16 8.86 -27.63 -10.22
N PRO A 17 8.19 -27.34 -9.09
CA PRO A 17 6.81 -26.85 -9.10
C PRO A 17 6.72 -25.60 -9.98
N MET A 18 6.00 -25.70 -11.08
CA MET A 18 5.69 -24.52 -11.89
C MET A 18 4.58 -23.70 -11.22
N PRO A 19 4.48 -22.39 -11.52
CA PRO A 19 3.29 -21.63 -11.14
C PRO A 19 2.05 -22.36 -11.68
N LEU A 20 1.05 -22.58 -10.81
CA LEU A 20 -0.24 -23.21 -11.15
C LEU A 20 -0.20 -24.75 -11.32
N GLN A 21 0.68 -25.46 -10.64
CA GLN A 21 0.57 -26.93 -10.52
C GLN A 21 0.07 -27.33 -9.15
N TRP A 22 -0.93 -28.21 -9.10
CA TRP A 22 -1.54 -28.68 -7.84
C TRP A 22 -1.49 -30.20 -7.75
N PHE A 23 -0.82 -30.69 -6.71
CA PHE A 23 -0.61 -32.12 -6.48
C PHE A 23 -1.64 -32.66 -5.51
N SER A 24 -2.15 -33.87 -5.77
CA SER A 24 -3.02 -34.56 -4.82
C SER A 24 -2.26 -34.91 -3.53
N PRO A 25 -2.92 -35.02 -2.37
CA PRO A 25 -2.24 -35.25 -1.09
C PRO A 25 -1.41 -36.53 -1.05
N ASN A 26 -1.85 -37.55 -1.79
CA ASN A 26 -1.15 -38.83 -1.95
C ASN A 26 -0.10 -38.83 -3.08
N GLY A 27 0.12 -37.70 -3.77
CA GLY A 27 1.08 -37.58 -4.85
C GLY A 27 0.76 -38.41 -6.10
N THR A 28 -0.44 -38.99 -6.21
CA THR A 28 -0.86 -39.82 -7.35
C THR A 28 -1.23 -38.97 -8.57
N TYR A 29 -1.79 -37.79 -8.35
CA TYR A 29 -2.31 -36.93 -9.41
C TYR A 29 -1.71 -35.52 -9.37
N ALA A 30 -1.61 -34.91 -10.54
CA ALA A 30 -1.33 -33.48 -10.70
C ALA A 30 -2.40 -32.82 -11.56
N LEU A 31 -2.74 -31.58 -11.22
CA LEU A 31 -3.50 -30.67 -12.06
C LEU A 31 -2.58 -29.57 -12.60
N ALA A 32 -2.75 -29.25 -13.87
CA ALA A 32 -2.08 -28.12 -14.51
C ALA A 32 -3.04 -27.38 -15.45
N PRO A 33 -2.88 -26.07 -15.71
CA PRO A 33 -3.62 -25.38 -16.74
C PRO A 33 -3.38 -26.00 -18.11
N TYR A 34 -4.41 -26.10 -18.93
CA TYR A 34 -4.25 -26.52 -20.31
C TYR A 34 -3.53 -25.45 -21.14
N LEU A 35 -2.32 -25.76 -21.60
CA LEU A 35 -1.50 -24.82 -22.36
C LEU A 35 -1.63 -24.97 -23.89
N GLY A 36 -2.33 -26.01 -24.36
CA GLY A 36 -2.36 -26.38 -25.78
C GLY A 36 -1.12 -27.14 -26.23
N SER A 37 -0.95 -27.34 -27.54
CA SER A 37 0.25 -27.96 -28.10
C SER A 37 1.39 -26.94 -28.13
N LEU A 38 2.32 -27.07 -27.19
CA LEU A 38 3.57 -26.31 -27.17
C LEU A 38 4.69 -27.34 -27.32
N GLY A 39 5.33 -27.40 -28.49
CA GLY A 39 6.41 -28.35 -28.80
C GLY A 39 7.73 -28.07 -28.07
N ARG A 40 7.70 -27.30 -26.97
CA ARG A 40 8.85 -26.83 -26.18
C ARG A 40 8.40 -26.41 -24.79
N THR A 41 9.35 -26.24 -23.87
CA THR A 41 9.10 -25.66 -22.55
C THR A 41 8.58 -24.22 -22.69
N PRO A 42 7.39 -23.89 -22.14
CA PRO A 42 6.79 -22.58 -22.31
C PRO A 42 7.39 -21.54 -21.36
N THR A 43 7.49 -20.29 -21.82
CA THR A 43 7.84 -19.14 -20.98
C THR A 43 6.68 -18.72 -20.07
N LYS A 44 6.97 -17.96 -19.00
CA LYS A 44 5.93 -17.44 -18.07
C LYS A 44 4.84 -16.63 -18.78
N ASP A 45 5.20 -15.84 -19.79
CA ASP A 45 4.23 -15.06 -20.57
C ASP A 45 3.39 -15.92 -21.50
N GLU A 46 3.97 -16.97 -22.08
CA GLU A 46 3.21 -17.96 -22.85
C GLU A 46 2.25 -18.75 -21.99
N ILE A 47 2.65 -19.13 -20.77
CA ILE A 47 1.77 -19.74 -19.76
C ILE A 47 0.59 -18.79 -19.47
N ASN A 48 0.88 -17.52 -19.13
CA ASN A 48 -0.16 -16.53 -18.87
C ASN A 48 -1.10 -16.32 -20.07
N LYS A 49 -0.57 -16.29 -21.29
CA LYS A 49 -1.35 -16.12 -22.53
C LYS A 49 -2.20 -17.36 -22.84
N ALA A 50 -1.64 -18.55 -22.63
CA ALA A 50 -2.35 -19.81 -22.81
C ALA A 50 -3.45 -19.99 -21.76
N CYS A 51 -3.20 -19.72 -20.47
CA CYS A 51 -4.21 -19.70 -19.42
C CYS A 51 -5.34 -18.69 -19.72
N ARG A 52 -5.05 -17.58 -20.41
CA ARG A 52 -6.08 -16.62 -20.88
C ARG A 52 -6.86 -17.12 -22.10
N ARG A 53 -6.27 -17.98 -22.94
CA ARG A 53 -6.90 -18.57 -24.14
C ARG A 53 -7.75 -19.79 -23.79
N HIS A 54 -7.24 -20.65 -22.91
CA HIS A 54 -7.84 -21.88 -22.42
C HIS A 54 -8.25 -21.69 -20.95
N LYS A 55 -8.95 -20.59 -20.67
CA LYS A 55 -9.45 -20.30 -19.31
C LYS A 55 -10.16 -21.53 -18.76
N GLY A 56 -10.12 -21.75 -17.44
CA GLY A 56 -10.84 -22.79 -16.72
C GLY A 56 -10.79 -24.21 -17.31
N THR A 57 -9.74 -24.54 -18.05
CA THR A 57 -9.48 -25.91 -18.51
C THR A 57 -8.24 -26.40 -17.81
N LEU A 58 -8.39 -27.48 -17.03
CA LEU A 58 -7.30 -28.14 -16.32
C LEU A 58 -7.00 -29.48 -16.98
N GLU A 59 -5.74 -29.86 -16.98
CA GLU A 59 -5.27 -31.19 -17.34
C GLU A 59 -5.05 -32.00 -16.07
N LEU A 60 -5.68 -33.17 -15.98
CA LEU A 60 -5.45 -34.13 -14.92
C LEU A 60 -4.42 -35.17 -15.36
N TRP A 61 -3.30 -35.20 -14.65
CA TRP A 61 -2.18 -36.09 -14.90
C TRP A 61 -2.07 -37.12 -13.78
N GLN A 62 -1.78 -38.36 -14.17
CA GLN A 62 -1.29 -39.39 -13.27
C GLN A 62 0.24 -39.28 -13.18
N ILE A 63 0.82 -39.37 -11.98
CA ILE A 63 2.25 -39.08 -11.73
C ILE A 63 3.11 -40.35 -11.71
N ASP A 64 2.63 -41.41 -11.04
CA ASP A 64 3.34 -42.70 -10.91
C ASP A 64 3.57 -43.35 -12.28
N GLN A 65 2.63 -43.18 -13.20
CA GLN A 65 2.80 -43.39 -14.63
C GLN A 65 2.45 -42.10 -15.36
N PRO A 66 3.45 -41.23 -15.68
CA PRO A 66 3.20 -39.92 -16.28
C PRO A 66 2.30 -39.99 -17.51
N LYS A 67 1.01 -39.72 -17.31
CA LYS A 67 -0.03 -39.87 -18.32
C LYS A 67 -1.14 -38.85 -18.10
N LEU A 68 -1.50 -38.14 -19.17
CA LEU A 68 -2.71 -37.32 -19.19
C LEU A 68 -3.93 -38.24 -19.13
N LEU A 69 -4.69 -38.17 -18.04
CA LEU A 69 -5.92 -38.95 -17.86
C LEU A 69 -7.08 -38.30 -18.59
N THR A 70 -7.29 -37.01 -18.34
CA THR A 70 -8.40 -36.28 -18.94
C THR A 70 -8.16 -34.77 -18.90
N ARG A 71 -8.98 -34.03 -19.65
CA ARG A 71 -9.11 -32.59 -19.54
C ARG A 71 -10.41 -32.27 -18.82
N ILE A 72 -10.31 -31.43 -17.81
CA ILE A 72 -11.42 -31.04 -16.95
C ILE A 72 -11.78 -29.61 -17.30
N GLU A 73 -12.97 -29.44 -17.87
CA GLU A 73 -13.60 -28.13 -17.94
C GLU A 73 -14.17 -27.79 -16.57
N THR A 74 -13.72 -26.69 -15.97
CA THR A 74 -14.15 -26.31 -14.62
C THR A 74 -15.60 -25.81 -14.58
N ARG A 75 -16.17 -25.46 -15.74
CA ARG A 75 -17.56 -25.02 -15.88
C ARG A 75 -18.21 -25.54 -17.16
N LYS A 76 -19.04 -26.59 -17.03
CA LYS A 76 -19.84 -27.11 -18.15
C LYS A 76 -20.87 -26.08 -18.61
N GLY A 77 -20.88 -25.75 -19.91
CA GLY A 77 -21.89 -24.87 -20.53
C GLY A 77 -21.73 -23.37 -20.27
N VAL A 78 -20.67 -22.94 -19.59
CA VAL A 78 -20.37 -21.53 -19.30
C VAL A 78 -18.94 -21.25 -19.74
N PRO A 79 -18.61 -20.05 -20.26
CA PRO A 79 -17.24 -19.70 -20.61
C PRO A 79 -16.32 -19.96 -19.43
N PRO A 80 -15.19 -20.65 -19.65
CA PRO A 80 -14.39 -21.07 -18.53
C PRO A 80 -13.63 -19.86 -17.97
N GLU A 81 -13.45 -19.86 -16.65
CA GLU A 81 -12.96 -18.70 -15.89
C GLU A 81 -11.56 -18.94 -15.34
N PHE A 82 -10.90 -17.87 -14.89
CA PHE A 82 -9.54 -18.00 -14.38
C PHE A 82 -9.57 -18.67 -13.01
N VAL A 83 -9.13 -19.93 -12.95
CA VAL A 83 -8.88 -20.66 -11.71
C VAL A 83 -7.70 -20.00 -10.99
N GLN A 84 -7.94 -19.46 -9.80
CA GLN A 84 -6.88 -18.88 -8.97
C GLN A 84 -6.24 -19.90 -8.05
N LYS A 85 -7.06 -20.79 -7.47
CA LYS A 85 -6.61 -21.78 -6.48
C LYS A 85 -7.32 -23.10 -6.71
N VAL A 86 -6.58 -24.19 -6.46
CA VAL A 86 -7.12 -25.55 -6.36
C VAL A 86 -6.71 -26.12 -5.01
N VAL A 87 -7.65 -26.78 -4.33
CA VAL A 87 -7.42 -27.47 -3.05
C VAL A 87 -8.04 -28.86 -3.13
N TRP A 88 -7.21 -29.89 -2.99
CA TRP A 88 -7.65 -31.29 -3.04
C TRP A 88 -8.38 -31.70 -1.77
N ASP A 89 -9.40 -32.56 -1.89
CA ASP A 89 -9.92 -33.29 -0.73
C ASP A 89 -8.83 -34.18 -0.13
N ALA A 90 -8.87 -34.37 1.20
CA ALA A 90 -7.86 -35.13 1.94
C ALA A 90 -7.74 -36.59 1.48
N ASP A 91 -8.84 -37.19 1.02
CA ASP A 91 -8.90 -38.55 0.48
C ASP A 91 -8.47 -38.64 -1.01
N GLY A 92 -8.23 -37.50 -1.66
CA GLY A 92 -7.89 -37.42 -3.08
C GLY A 92 -9.03 -37.77 -4.04
N SER A 93 -10.27 -37.87 -3.58
CA SER A 93 -11.45 -38.20 -4.41
C SER A 93 -11.82 -37.10 -5.41
N GLY A 94 -11.41 -35.87 -5.13
CA GLY A 94 -11.71 -34.69 -5.94
C GLY A 94 -11.01 -33.46 -5.40
N PHE A 95 -11.38 -32.30 -5.94
CA PHE A 95 -10.76 -31.03 -5.60
C PHE A 95 -11.72 -29.86 -5.72
N TRP A 96 -11.45 -28.81 -4.95
CA TRP A 96 -12.14 -27.54 -4.98
C TRP A 96 -11.38 -26.53 -5.82
N THR A 97 -12.09 -25.80 -6.67
CA THR A 97 -11.57 -24.69 -7.46
C THR A 97 -12.16 -23.37 -6.98
N GLN A 98 -11.33 -22.34 -6.93
CA GLN A 98 -11.73 -20.96 -6.67
C GLN A 98 -11.58 -20.12 -7.95
N PHE A 99 -12.63 -19.37 -8.29
CA PHE A 99 -12.68 -18.44 -9.42
C PHE A 99 -12.80 -17.01 -8.93
N ASP A 100 -12.11 -16.08 -9.60
CA ASP A 100 -12.21 -14.65 -9.31
C ASP A 100 -12.54 -13.87 -10.59
N HIS A 101 -13.58 -13.05 -10.48
CA HIS A 101 -14.14 -12.24 -11.55
C HIS A 101 -13.58 -10.81 -11.58
N TRP A 102 -12.32 -10.59 -11.20
CA TRP A 102 -11.70 -9.26 -11.09
C TRP A 102 -11.85 -8.33 -12.31
N LYS A 103 -12.06 -8.86 -13.53
CA LYS A 103 -12.24 -8.06 -14.75
C LYS A 103 -13.68 -7.67 -15.06
N ASN A 104 -14.67 -8.31 -14.47
CA ASN A 104 -16.06 -7.92 -14.67
C ASN A 104 -16.46 -6.93 -13.58
N ARG A 105 -16.46 -5.63 -13.90
CA ARG A 105 -16.79 -4.55 -12.95
C ARG A 105 -18.19 -4.71 -12.34
N GLU A 106 -19.10 -5.40 -13.02
CA GLU A 106 -20.49 -5.62 -12.58
C GLU A 106 -20.68 -6.89 -11.75
N ARG A 107 -19.71 -7.83 -11.77
CA ARG A 107 -19.78 -9.11 -11.04
C ARG A 107 -18.45 -9.40 -10.38
N ARG A 108 -18.07 -8.63 -9.35
CA ARG A 108 -16.88 -8.90 -8.53
C ARG A 108 -17.16 -9.98 -7.48
N GLU A 109 -17.61 -11.14 -7.93
CA GLU A 109 -17.92 -12.26 -7.03
C GLU A 109 -16.78 -13.29 -7.07
N THR A 110 -16.46 -13.89 -5.92
CA THR A 110 -15.58 -15.07 -5.86
C THR A 110 -16.48 -16.30 -5.79
N GLU A 111 -16.24 -17.24 -6.70
CA GLU A 111 -17.05 -18.45 -6.83
C GLU A 111 -16.22 -19.68 -6.47
N PHE A 112 -16.88 -20.71 -5.93
CA PHE A 112 -16.27 -21.98 -5.52
C PHE A 112 -16.97 -23.15 -6.20
N ARG A 113 -16.22 -24.19 -6.55
CA ARG A 113 -16.80 -25.42 -7.10
C ARG A 113 -15.98 -26.63 -6.71
N TRP A 114 -16.64 -27.75 -6.44
CA TRP A 114 -16.01 -29.04 -6.28
C TRP A 114 -16.12 -29.87 -7.55
N LEU A 115 -15.05 -30.63 -7.83
CA LEU A 115 -14.92 -31.52 -8.97
C LEU A 115 -14.43 -32.89 -8.50
N GLY A 116 -15.18 -33.93 -8.82
CA GLY A 116 -14.79 -35.32 -8.61
C GLY A 116 -13.87 -35.83 -9.73
N LEU A 117 -12.99 -36.77 -9.40
CA LEU A 117 -12.15 -37.45 -10.42
C LEU A 117 -12.98 -38.32 -11.38
N ASP A 118 -14.20 -38.68 -11.00
CA ASP A 118 -15.19 -39.37 -11.82
C ASP A 118 -15.93 -38.44 -12.81
N GLY A 119 -15.59 -37.15 -12.82
CA GLY A 119 -16.24 -36.15 -13.67
C GLY A 119 -17.56 -35.63 -13.12
N THR A 120 -17.88 -35.91 -11.85
CA THR A 120 -18.98 -35.24 -11.15
C THR A 120 -18.61 -33.81 -10.76
N TYR A 121 -19.61 -32.95 -10.65
CA TYR A 121 -19.43 -31.55 -10.34
C TYR A 121 -20.48 -31.08 -9.35
N SER A 122 -20.08 -30.25 -8.39
CA SER A 122 -21.05 -29.51 -7.57
C SER A 122 -21.70 -28.37 -8.36
N PRO A 123 -22.78 -27.78 -7.82
CA PRO A 123 -23.17 -26.41 -8.16
C PRO A 123 -22.00 -25.44 -7.96
N VAL A 124 -22.03 -24.32 -8.67
CA VAL A 124 -21.13 -23.19 -8.37
C VAL A 124 -21.66 -22.43 -7.16
N PHE A 125 -20.86 -22.33 -6.11
CA PHE A 125 -21.22 -21.67 -4.86
C PHE A 125 -20.74 -20.22 -4.84
N SER A 126 -21.61 -19.33 -4.38
CA SER A 126 -21.31 -17.94 -4.01
C SER A 126 -21.96 -17.60 -2.67
N PHE A 127 -21.58 -16.48 -2.04
CA PHE A 127 -22.08 -16.08 -0.73
C PHE A 127 -22.79 -14.73 -0.80
N GLU A 128 -24.03 -14.66 -0.30
CA GLU A 128 -24.83 -13.44 -0.21
C GLU A 128 -24.12 -12.36 0.60
N ARG A 129 -23.50 -12.74 1.74
CA ARG A 129 -22.78 -11.86 2.66
C ARG A 129 -21.78 -10.92 1.97
N PHE A 130 -21.22 -11.38 0.86
CA PHE A 130 -20.16 -10.69 0.14
C PHE A 130 -20.62 -10.11 -1.22
N SER A 131 -21.87 -10.31 -1.63
CA SER A 131 -22.38 -9.76 -2.88
C SER A 131 -22.36 -8.22 -2.85
N GLY A 132 -21.99 -7.59 -3.97
CA GLY A 132 -21.98 -6.13 -4.14
C GLY A 132 -20.88 -5.35 -3.39
N ARG A 133 -19.98 -6.00 -2.63
CA ARG A 133 -18.89 -5.30 -1.93
C ARG A 133 -17.76 -4.91 -2.91
N LEU A 134 -17.39 -3.63 -2.92
CA LEU A 134 -16.45 -3.02 -3.89
C LEU A 134 -14.99 -3.50 -3.80
N SER A 135 -14.61 -4.20 -2.73
CA SER A 135 -13.25 -4.66 -2.51
C SER A 135 -13.29 -6.17 -2.30
N PRO A 136 -12.54 -6.98 -3.07
CA PRO A 136 -12.56 -8.41 -2.87
C PRO A 136 -11.96 -8.70 -1.49
N PRO A 137 -12.64 -9.41 -0.59
CA PRO A 137 -11.92 -10.16 0.42
C PRO A 137 -11.12 -11.22 -0.31
N VAL A 138 -9.87 -11.43 0.10
CA VAL A 138 -9.17 -12.67 -0.25
C VAL A 138 -9.96 -13.78 0.43
N HIS A 139 -10.77 -14.47 -0.35
CA HIS A 139 -11.38 -15.70 0.08
C HIS A 139 -10.40 -16.82 -0.17
N GLU A 140 -10.13 -17.65 0.83
CA GLU A 140 -9.23 -18.78 0.68
C GLU A 140 -9.95 -20.05 1.12
N ILE A 141 -9.91 -21.10 0.29
CA ILE A 141 -10.27 -22.45 0.76
C ILE A 141 -9.14 -22.92 1.67
N VAL A 142 -9.43 -23.17 2.97
CA VAL A 142 -8.39 -23.43 3.98
C VAL A 142 -8.50 -24.81 4.62
N ASP A 143 -9.70 -25.25 4.99
CA ASP A 143 -9.89 -26.57 5.59
C ASP A 143 -10.88 -27.41 4.78
N VAL A 144 -10.35 -28.50 4.24
CA VAL A 144 -11.05 -29.53 3.47
C VAL A 144 -10.98 -30.89 4.16
N SER A 145 -10.46 -30.96 5.40
CA SER A 145 -10.38 -32.20 6.18
C SER A 145 -11.68 -32.50 6.94
N ASP A 146 -12.51 -31.49 7.21
CA ASP A 146 -13.83 -31.68 7.80
C ASP A 146 -14.75 -32.46 6.84
N LEU A 147 -15.31 -33.57 7.33
CA LEU A 147 -16.16 -34.49 6.57
C LEU A 147 -17.54 -33.91 6.24
N ARG A 148 -17.99 -32.83 6.92
CA ARG A 148 -19.33 -32.25 6.74
C ARG A 148 -19.31 -30.95 5.94
N GLN A 149 -18.21 -30.21 6.00
CA GLN A 149 -18.15 -28.86 5.45
C GLN A 149 -16.74 -28.50 4.98
N VAL A 150 -16.65 -27.42 4.22
CA VAL A 150 -15.40 -26.86 3.73
C VAL A 150 -15.32 -25.41 4.18
N GLU A 151 -14.23 -25.06 4.85
CA GLU A 151 -14.00 -23.72 5.37
C GLU A 151 -13.46 -22.79 4.29
N ILE A 152 -14.14 -21.67 4.10
CA ILE A 152 -13.71 -20.54 3.31
C ILE A 152 -13.34 -19.40 4.26
N ARG A 153 -12.06 -19.05 4.33
CA ARG A 153 -11.60 -17.92 5.13
C ARG A 153 -11.71 -16.62 4.37
N VAL A 154 -12.11 -15.59 5.10
CA VAL A 154 -12.37 -14.23 4.62
C VAL A 154 -11.71 -13.30 5.62
N TYR A 155 -10.44 -12.94 5.39
CA TYR A 155 -9.60 -12.28 6.41
C TYR A 155 -9.56 -13.07 7.74
N SER A 156 -10.05 -12.45 8.82
CA SER A 156 -10.19 -13.01 10.16
C SER A 156 -11.58 -13.62 10.38
N ASN A 157 -12.33 -13.95 9.34
CA ASN A 157 -13.64 -14.59 9.47
C ASN A 157 -13.66 -15.88 8.66
N SER A 158 -14.59 -16.76 8.97
CA SER A 158 -14.79 -18.00 8.26
C SER A 158 -16.26 -18.17 7.90
N VAL A 159 -16.52 -18.67 6.69
CA VAL A 159 -17.83 -19.18 6.25
C VAL A 159 -17.63 -20.59 5.71
N TYR A 160 -18.72 -21.34 5.54
CA TYR A 160 -18.67 -22.76 5.24
C TYR A 160 -19.54 -23.14 4.05
N ILE A 161 -19.05 -24.10 3.27
CA ILE A 161 -19.83 -24.80 2.24
C ILE A 161 -20.07 -26.22 2.75
N ARG A 162 -21.33 -26.65 2.87
CA ARG A 162 -21.62 -28.02 3.28
C ARG A 162 -21.32 -29.00 2.15
N ARG A 163 -20.72 -30.15 2.47
CA ARG A 163 -20.32 -31.18 1.48
C ARG A 163 -21.50 -31.93 0.88
N ASP A 164 -22.60 -32.05 1.61
CA ASP A 164 -23.84 -32.64 1.09
C ASP A 164 -24.51 -31.79 -0.01
N TRP A 165 -24.08 -30.53 -0.19
CA TRP A 165 -24.49 -29.71 -1.31
C TRP A 165 -23.78 -30.04 -2.64
N ARG A 166 -22.83 -30.99 -2.65
CA ARG A 166 -22.15 -31.44 -3.87
C ARG A 166 -23.10 -32.06 -4.90
N GLU A 167 -24.14 -32.74 -4.43
CA GLU A 167 -25.07 -33.51 -5.28
C GLU A 167 -26.27 -32.68 -5.75
N GLY A 168 -26.18 -31.35 -5.69
CA GLY A 168 -27.30 -30.47 -6.07
C GLY A 168 -27.63 -30.52 -7.57
N GLU A 169 -28.92 -30.54 -7.91
CA GLU A 169 -29.42 -30.52 -9.29
C GLU A 169 -29.20 -29.17 -10.00
N SER A 170 -28.95 -28.08 -9.24
CA SER A 170 -28.78 -26.74 -9.79
C SER A 170 -27.35 -26.49 -10.30
N SER A 171 -27.22 -25.69 -11.37
CA SER A 171 -25.89 -25.28 -11.88
C SER A 171 -25.15 -24.31 -10.95
N SER A 172 -25.88 -23.63 -10.07
CA SER A 172 -25.37 -22.63 -9.12
C SER A 172 -26.18 -22.63 -7.83
N LYS A 173 -25.55 -22.23 -6.72
CA LYS A 173 -26.17 -22.02 -5.41
C LYS A 173 -25.59 -20.76 -4.76
N LEU A 174 -26.45 -19.79 -4.50
CA LEU A 174 -26.14 -18.68 -3.59
C LEU A 174 -26.35 -19.18 -2.15
N ILE A 175 -25.34 -19.05 -1.32
CA ILE A 175 -25.39 -19.38 0.11
C ILE A 175 -25.80 -18.12 0.85
N TYR A 176 -26.97 -18.17 1.48
CA TYR A 176 -27.53 -17.06 2.25
C TYR A 176 -26.77 -16.87 3.57
N GLU A 177 -26.83 -15.66 4.14
CA GLU A 177 -26.16 -15.37 5.42
C GLU A 177 -26.61 -16.28 6.57
N SER A 178 -27.82 -16.83 6.51
CA SER A 178 -28.35 -17.77 7.50
C SER A 178 -27.81 -19.20 7.34
N GLU A 179 -27.20 -19.53 6.20
CA GLU A 179 -26.74 -20.86 5.83
C GLU A 179 -25.21 -20.98 5.81
N ASP A 180 -24.50 -19.85 5.79
CA ASP A 180 -23.04 -19.80 5.59
C ASP A 180 -22.22 -20.19 6.83
N GLY A 181 -22.88 -20.41 7.97
CA GLY A 181 -22.25 -20.80 9.21
C GLY A 181 -21.20 -19.80 9.69
N PHE A 182 -21.37 -18.50 9.36
CA PHE A 182 -20.40 -17.45 9.65
C PHE A 182 -19.84 -17.54 11.08
N ARG A 183 -18.52 -17.61 11.16
CA ARG A 183 -17.77 -17.48 12.38
C ARG A 183 -16.86 -16.27 12.26
N GLU A 184 -17.11 -15.28 13.10
CA GLU A 184 -16.08 -14.31 13.40
C GLU A 184 -14.94 -15.08 14.06
N ASN A 185 -13.77 -15.13 13.43
CA ASN A 185 -12.62 -15.73 14.07
C ASN A 185 -12.19 -14.74 15.15
N THR A 186 -12.67 -14.94 16.37
CA THR A 186 -12.00 -14.47 17.57
C THR A 186 -10.74 -15.31 17.72
N ALA A 187 -9.81 -15.17 16.77
CA ALA A 187 -8.47 -15.68 16.98
C ALA A 187 -8.06 -15.14 18.34
N VAL A 188 -7.76 -16.03 19.29
CA VAL A 188 -7.23 -15.66 20.60
C VAL A 188 -5.83 -15.12 20.33
N TYR A 189 -5.79 -13.90 19.82
CA TYR A 189 -4.63 -13.06 19.96
C TYR A 189 -4.38 -12.99 21.46
N PRO A 190 -3.13 -13.20 21.93
CA PRO A 190 -2.80 -12.70 23.25
C PRO A 190 -3.26 -11.23 23.24
N PRO A 191 -4.01 -10.77 24.27
CA PRO A 191 -4.43 -9.39 24.37
C PRO A 191 -3.31 -8.47 23.90
N GLU A 192 -3.60 -7.45 23.10
CA GLU A 192 -2.57 -6.58 22.51
C GLU A 192 -1.50 -6.15 23.54
N ALA A 193 -1.93 -5.95 24.80
CA ALA A 193 -1.07 -5.71 25.95
C ALA A 193 -0.03 -6.81 26.23
N LEU A 194 -0.38 -8.10 26.13
CA LEU A 194 0.51 -9.25 26.31
C LEU A 194 1.48 -9.43 25.13
N VAL A 195 1.04 -9.21 23.89
CA VAL A 195 1.94 -9.20 22.71
C VAL A 195 2.92 -8.04 22.81
N LYS A 196 2.44 -6.83 23.13
CA LYS A 196 3.28 -5.66 23.41
C LYS A 196 4.28 -5.94 24.52
N ARG A 197 3.88 -6.62 25.60
CA ARG A 197 4.76 -6.92 26.74
C ARG A 197 5.79 -8.01 26.44
N PHE A 198 5.47 -8.96 25.55
CA PHE A 198 6.40 -9.97 25.07
C PHE A 198 7.44 -9.37 24.12
N LEU A 199 7.00 -8.52 23.18
CA LEU A 199 7.89 -7.89 22.19
C LEU A 199 8.62 -6.66 22.69
N ALA A 200 8.14 -6.00 23.76
CA ALA A 200 8.88 -4.95 24.46
C ALA A 200 10.23 -5.42 25.02
N LYS A 201 10.42 -6.75 25.19
CA LYS A 201 11.73 -7.32 25.56
C LYS A 201 12.69 -7.48 24.39
N SER A 202 12.21 -7.39 23.15
CA SER A 202 12.99 -7.53 21.90
C SER A 202 13.13 -6.22 21.10
N GLU A 203 12.38 -5.16 21.44
CA GLU A 203 12.54 -3.81 20.88
C GLU A 203 13.72 -3.09 21.55
N TYR A 204 14.93 -3.18 20.98
CA TYR A 204 16.06 -2.31 21.34
C TYR A 204 15.78 -0.86 20.92
N ARG A 205 14.94 -0.12 21.64
CA ARG A 205 14.77 1.32 21.39
C ARG A 205 16.09 2.02 21.62
N HIS A 206 16.50 2.89 20.70
CA HIS A 206 17.70 3.66 20.89
C HIS A 206 17.45 4.70 22.00
N VAL A 207 18.15 4.56 23.13
CA VAL A 207 17.97 5.43 24.29
C VAL A 207 19.08 6.47 24.34
N VAL A 208 18.70 7.74 24.18
CA VAL A 208 19.61 8.88 24.31
C VAL A 208 19.55 9.38 25.75
N SER A 209 20.71 9.48 26.41
CA SER A 209 20.80 9.98 27.79
C SER A 209 20.88 11.50 27.81
N VAL A 210 20.05 12.11 28.65
CA VAL A 210 19.98 13.56 28.88
C VAL A 210 20.02 13.77 30.39
N GLU A 211 21.05 14.44 30.91
CA GLU A 211 21.22 14.59 32.37
C GLU A 211 20.01 15.28 33.02
N GLU A 212 19.58 16.39 32.44
CA GLU A 212 18.43 17.18 32.86
C GLU A 212 17.82 17.92 31.66
N PHE A 213 16.61 18.44 31.82
CA PHE A 213 15.94 19.20 30.76
C PHE A 213 16.42 20.66 30.73
N SER A 214 17.69 20.86 30.37
CA SER A 214 18.32 22.18 30.21
C SER A 214 19.10 22.24 28.90
N GLU A 215 19.50 23.44 28.49
CA GLU A 215 20.09 23.72 27.17
C GLU A 215 21.29 22.83 26.84
N ALA A 216 22.34 22.86 27.67
CA ALA A 216 23.60 22.17 27.38
C ALA A 216 23.45 20.64 27.33
N PRO A 217 22.78 19.97 28.29
CA PRO A 217 22.50 18.53 28.20
C PRO A 217 21.69 18.14 26.97
N ILE A 218 20.68 18.91 26.59
CA ILE A 218 19.88 18.65 25.38
C ILE A 218 20.71 18.85 24.12
N ALA A 219 21.50 19.92 24.06
CA ALA A 219 22.41 20.18 22.94
C ALA A 219 23.45 19.05 22.76
N ASN A 220 23.97 18.51 23.87
CA ASN A 220 24.88 17.36 23.87
C ASN A 220 24.20 16.09 23.39
N ALA A 221 23.00 15.80 23.90
CA ALA A 221 22.22 14.64 23.51
C ALA A 221 21.82 14.66 22.03
N LEU A 222 21.40 15.80 21.50
CA LEU A 222 21.06 15.96 20.08
C LEU A 222 22.29 15.80 19.19
N ARG A 223 23.48 16.25 19.62
CA ARG A 223 24.74 16.01 18.90
C ARG A 223 25.10 14.53 18.88
N ALA A 224 25.10 13.88 20.05
CA ALA A 224 25.37 12.46 20.14
C ALA A 224 24.41 11.63 19.27
N LEU A 225 23.12 11.98 19.27
CA LEU A 225 22.14 11.33 18.40
C LEU A 225 22.41 11.62 16.91
N ALA A 226 22.82 12.84 16.56
CA ALA A 226 23.19 13.18 15.19
C ALA A 226 24.42 12.41 14.69
N ASP A 227 25.39 12.18 15.57
CA ASP A 227 26.60 11.38 15.29
C ASP A 227 26.21 9.90 15.15
N ASP A 228 25.41 9.37 16.07
CA ASP A 228 24.88 7.99 16.00
C ASP A 228 24.09 7.73 14.71
N VAL A 229 23.23 8.67 14.30
CA VAL A 229 22.49 8.58 13.04
C VAL A 229 23.45 8.68 11.85
N HIS A 230 24.48 9.50 11.92
CA HIS A 230 25.44 9.61 10.82
C HIS A 230 26.25 8.33 10.62
N GLU A 231 26.77 7.76 11.71
CA GLU A 231 27.71 6.65 11.67
C GLU A 231 27.03 5.28 11.54
N ARG A 232 25.88 5.10 12.19
CA ARG A 232 25.32 3.76 12.41
C ARG A 232 23.80 3.68 12.29
N LEU A 233 23.14 4.57 11.53
CA LEU A 233 21.69 4.52 11.32
C LEU A 233 21.17 3.14 10.89
N ALA A 234 21.91 2.40 10.06
CA ALA A 234 21.52 1.05 9.66
C ALA A 234 21.41 0.09 10.87
N GLU A 235 22.26 0.21 11.88
CA GLU A 235 22.23 -0.62 13.09
C GLU A 235 21.09 -0.21 14.03
N LEU A 236 20.72 1.07 14.01
CA LEU A 236 19.66 1.62 14.85
C LEU A 236 18.25 1.25 14.35
N ILE A 237 18.11 0.82 13.09
CA ILE A 237 16.82 0.44 12.49
C ILE A 237 16.47 -1.02 12.76
N GLN A 238 15.26 -1.24 13.25
CA GLN A 238 14.65 -2.55 13.46
C GLN A 238 13.57 -2.84 12.44
N GLY A 239 13.83 -3.82 11.56
CA GLY A 239 13.01 -4.02 10.38
C GLY A 239 13.10 -2.79 9.48
N ASP A 240 12.04 -1.98 9.50
CA ASP A 240 11.92 -0.70 8.83
C ASP A 240 11.64 0.48 9.79
N VAL A 241 11.77 0.29 11.11
CA VAL A 241 11.46 1.30 12.13
C VAL A 241 12.74 1.83 12.80
N PHE A 242 12.82 3.15 12.95
CA PHE A 242 13.79 3.83 13.80
C PHE A 242 13.04 4.55 14.93
N GLU A 243 13.16 4.04 16.15
CA GLU A 243 12.49 4.59 17.34
C GLU A 243 13.52 5.07 18.37
N VAL A 244 13.36 6.31 18.82
CA VAL A 244 14.21 6.96 19.82
C VAL A 244 13.42 7.19 21.11
N SER A 245 14.09 6.99 22.25
CA SER A 245 13.60 7.41 23.56
C SER A 245 14.66 8.24 24.28
N PHE A 246 14.23 9.21 25.07
CA PHE A 246 15.12 10.08 25.83
C PHE A 246 15.04 9.74 27.31
N LYS A 247 16.18 9.42 27.92
CA LYS A 247 16.30 9.26 29.36
C LYS A 247 16.71 10.60 29.97
N VAL A 248 15.74 11.38 30.41
CA VAL A 248 15.93 12.70 31.04
C VAL A 248 16.02 12.52 32.56
N GLY A 249 17.23 12.65 33.09
CA GLY A 249 17.56 12.30 34.47
C GLY A 249 17.20 10.85 34.79
N LYS A 250 16.17 10.65 35.62
CA LYS A 250 15.68 9.31 36.02
C LYS A 250 14.48 8.83 35.22
N ARG A 251 13.92 9.63 34.32
CA ARG A 251 12.69 9.31 33.57
C ARG A 251 13.01 9.03 32.12
N THR A 252 12.42 7.96 31.58
CA THR A 252 12.45 7.69 30.13
C THR A 252 11.16 8.22 29.52
N ILE A 253 11.29 9.05 28.49
CA ILE A 253 10.17 9.62 27.74
C ILE A 253 10.35 9.32 26.25
N THR A 254 9.23 9.25 25.52
CA THR A 254 9.24 9.01 24.07
C THR A 254 9.79 10.19 23.30
N GLU A 255 10.22 9.97 22.06
CA GLU A 255 10.60 11.03 21.13
C GLU A 255 9.54 12.13 21.04
N THR A 256 8.27 11.75 20.82
CA THR A 256 7.15 12.69 20.75
C THR A 256 7.02 13.54 22.00
N ALA A 257 7.03 12.92 23.18
CA ALA A 257 6.89 13.65 24.44
C ALA A 257 8.08 14.58 24.72
N PHE A 258 9.30 14.16 24.36
CA PHE A 258 10.50 14.99 24.50
C PHE A 258 10.41 16.25 23.63
N PHE A 259 10.10 16.11 22.34
CA PHE A 259 10.04 17.24 21.42
C PHE A 259 8.80 18.12 21.63
N GLU A 260 7.65 17.56 22.02
CA GLU A 260 6.51 18.37 22.47
C GLU A 260 6.84 19.23 23.67
N ARG A 261 7.62 18.70 24.63
CA ARG A 261 8.11 19.49 25.75
C ARG A 261 9.06 20.58 25.28
N LEU A 262 10.00 20.29 24.38
CA LEU A 262 10.93 21.29 23.83
C LEU A 262 10.20 22.42 23.08
N ILE A 263 9.07 22.14 22.45
CA ILE A 263 8.22 23.18 21.83
C ILE A 263 7.56 24.08 22.89
N LYS A 264 7.14 23.52 24.02
CA LYS A 264 6.46 24.24 25.12
C LYS A 264 7.44 25.00 26.03
N GLU A 265 8.64 24.46 26.20
CA GLU A 265 9.75 25.02 26.96
C GLU A 265 10.93 25.25 25.98
N PRO A 266 10.90 26.30 25.14
CA PRO A 266 11.91 26.52 24.13
C PRO A 266 13.29 26.76 24.74
N LEU A 267 14.27 26.00 24.26
CA LEU A 267 15.69 26.16 24.59
C LEU A 267 16.45 26.45 23.29
N PRO A 268 17.59 27.17 23.32
CA PRO A 268 18.32 27.58 22.12
C PRO A 268 19.16 26.42 21.52
N VAL A 269 18.52 25.30 21.24
CA VAL A 269 19.11 24.06 20.70
C VAL A 269 18.76 23.82 19.23
N VAL A 270 18.15 24.81 18.56
CA VAL A 270 17.77 24.77 17.15
C VAL A 270 18.92 24.33 16.22
N PRO A 271 20.17 24.84 16.37
CA PRO A 271 21.27 24.39 15.53
C PRO A 271 21.56 22.89 15.65
N ASN A 272 21.47 22.34 16.86
CA ASN A 272 21.68 20.91 17.13
C ASN A 272 20.56 20.05 16.55
N LEU A 273 19.31 20.51 16.67
CA LEU A 273 18.15 19.83 16.07
C LEU A 273 18.21 19.85 14.54
N ARG A 274 18.66 20.96 13.95
CA ARG A 274 18.91 21.07 12.51
C ARG A 274 20.02 20.11 12.07
N CYS A 275 21.12 20.03 12.82
CA CYS A 275 22.22 19.10 12.55
C CYS A 275 21.72 17.64 12.51
N LEU A 276 20.95 17.22 13.52
CA LEU A 276 20.35 15.88 13.58
C LEU A 276 19.54 15.55 12.31
N LEU A 277 18.62 16.44 11.92
CA LEU A 277 17.76 16.20 10.76
C LEU A 277 18.54 16.22 9.45
N VAL A 278 19.53 17.10 9.30
CA VAL A 278 20.39 17.13 8.10
C VAL A 278 21.23 15.85 7.99
N ASN A 279 21.82 15.37 9.09
CA ASN A 279 22.57 14.11 9.11
C ASN A 279 21.69 12.91 8.74
N TYR A 280 20.49 12.84 9.34
CA TYR A 280 19.51 11.81 8.98
C TYR A 280 19.18 11.84 7.49
N LEU A 281 18.83 13.00 6.95
CA LEU A 281 18.45 13.14 5.55
C LEU A 281 19.63 12.85 4.60
N ALA A 282 20.87 13.08 5.01
CA ALA A 282 22.04 12.75 4.21
C ALA A 282 22.27 11.23 4.10
N VAL A 283 22.09 10.49 5.19
CA VAL A 283 22.43 9.06 5.28
C VAL A 283 21.26 8.14 4.91
N GLN A 284 20.02 8.57 5.15
CA GLN A 284 18.81 7.76 4.95
C GLN A 284 18.69 7.09 3.57
N PRO A 285 18.96 7.75 2.42
CA PRO A 285 18.81 7.11 1.11
C PRO A 285 19.68 5.86 0.93
N ALA A 286 20.95 5.92 1.36
CA ALA A 286 21.88 4.81 1.27
C ALA A 286 21.47 3.64 2.18
N VAL A 287 20.92 3.96 3.36
CA VAL A 287 20.44 2.94 4.31
C VAL A 287 19.18 2.24 3.79
N ILE A 288 18.24 2.99 3.18
CA ILE A 288 17.04 2.43 2.54
C ILE A 288 17.43 1.46 1.44
N GLU A 289 18.36 1.85 0.58
CA GLU A 289 18.86 1.00 -0.50
C GLU A 289 19.55 -0.26 0.05
N ALA A 290 20.47 -0.09 1.01
CA ALA A 290 21.20 -1.21 1.62
C ALA A 290 20.28 -2.21 2.33
N LYS A 291 19.25 -1.73 3.03
CA LYS A 291 18.28 -2.59 3.74
C LYS A 291 17.13 -3.08 2.87
N ARG A 292 17.00 -2.62 1.61
CA ARG A 292 15.90 -2.94 0.69
C ARG A 292 14.50 -2.69 1.31
N ILE A 293 14.37 -1.59 2.05
CA ILE A 293 13.10 -1.14 2.63
C ILE A 293 12.51 0.00 1.79
N GLY A 294 11.22 0.30 1.93
CA GLY A 294 10.58 1.40 1.20
C GLY A 294 10.82 2.78 1.84
N GLN A 295 10.83 2.82 3.18
CA GLN A 295 11.08 3.99 4.01
C GLN A 295 11.52 3.53 5.39
N ILE A 296 12.22 4.42 6.12
CA ILE A 296 12.41 4.31 7.58
C ILE A 296 11.21 4.97 8.29
N TRP A 297 10.43 4.17 9.01
CA TRP A 297 9.30 4.60 9.81
C TRP A 297 9.74 5.03 11.20
N GLY A 298 9.07 6.04 11.75
CA GLY A 298 9.06 6.34 13.17
C GLY A 298 7.90 5.60 13.88
N PRO A 299 7.69 5.88 15.17
CA PRO A 299 6.54 5.33 15.89
C PRO A 299 5.21 5.77 15.24
N GLU A 300 4.15 4.98 15.46
CA GLU A 300 2.78 5.31 15.05
C GLU A 300 2.59 5.56 13.54
N ASN A 301 3.36 4.88 12.68
CA ASN A 301 3.35 5.04 11.22
C ASN A 301 3.71 6.46 10.74
N GLN A 302 4.47 7.22 11.54
CA GLN A 302 5.02 8.51 11.12
C GLN A 302 6.34 8.30 10.35
N GLY A 303 6.81 9.30 9.62
CA GLY A 303 8.19 9.28 9.12
C GLY A 303 9.19 9.28 10.28
N ALA A 304 10.34 8.64 10.14
CA ALA A 304 11.35 8.68 11.21
C ALA A 304 11.77 10.12 11.50
N LEU A 305 11.98 10.44 12.78
CA LEU A 305 12.26 11.79 13.27
C LEU A 305 11.16 12.84 12.95
N ALA A 306 9.92 12.43 12.68
CA ALA A 306 8.81 13.36 12.45
C ALA A 306 8.56 14.32 13.64
N PRO A 307 8.57 13.88 14.92
CA PRO A 307 8.46 14.80 16.04
C PRO A 307 9.61 15.81 16.12
N ALA A 308 10.84 15.38 15.84
CA ALA A 308 12.00 16.26 15.74
C ALA A 308 11.84 17.32 14.63
N MET A 309 11.37 16.90 13.45
CA MET A 309 11.08 17.80 12.31
C MET A 309 9.99 18.82 12.66
N GLN A 310 8.92 18.38 13.33
CA GLN A 310 7.87 19.28 13.80
C GLN A 310 8.41 20.29 14.82
N ALA A 311 9.22 19.85 15.79
CA ALA A 311 9.85 20.76 16.75
C ALA A 311 10.75 21.77 16.06
N LEU A 312 11.57 21.35 15.09
CA LEU A 312 12.43 22.27 14.35
C LEU A 312 11.61 23.35 13.64
N LEU A 313 10.53 22.97 12.93
CA LEU A 313 9.67 23.93 12.25
C LEU A 313 9.00 24.90 13.21
N LEU A 314 8.57 24.42 14.37
CA LEU A 314 7.88 25.25 15.37
C LEU A 314 8.84 26.14 16.17
N LEU A 315 10.13 25.82 16.22
CA LEU A 315 11.15 26.62 16.90
C LEU A 315 11.91 27.56 15.95
N ASP A 316 12.00 27.21 14.67
CA ASP A 316 12.73 27.96 13.65
C ASP A 316 11.89 28.12 12.36
N PRO A 317 11.33 29.31 12.11
CA PRO A 317 10.53 29.55 10.90
C PRO A 317 11.34 29.38 9.61
N SER A 318 12.67 29.50 9.62
CA SER A 318 13.50 29.30 8.42
C SER A 318 13.75 27.81 8.09
N ALA A 319 13.33 26.89 8.96
CA ALA A 319 13.62 25.46 8.79
C ALA A 319 12.81 24.75 7.69
N HIS A 320 11.93 25.46 6.98
CA HIS A 320 11.22 24.93 5.82
C HIS A 320 12.17 24.38 4.74
N VAL A 321 13.42 24.87 4.66
CA VAL A 321 14.45 24.30 3.76
C VAL A 321 14.78 22.85 4.11
N VAL A 322 14.96 22.53 5.40
CA VAL A 322 15.18 21.15 5.86
C VAL A 322 13.93 20.31 5.62
N PHE A 323 12.76 20.91 5.84
CA PHE A 323 11.50 20.22 5.62
C PHE A 323 11.23 19.92 4.14
N ARG A 324 11.67 20.77 3.21
CA ARG A 324 11.63 20.46 1.77
C ARG A 324 12.31 19.13 1.47
N ASP A 325 13.50 18.91 2.02
CA ASP A 325 14.28 17.70 1.81
C ASP A 325 13.68 16.49 2.55
N TYR A 326 13.10 16.72 3.73
CA TYR A 326 12.34 15.70 4.45
C TYR A 326 11.15 15.19 3.63
N LEU A 327 10.34 16.10 3.08
CA LEU A 327 9.19 15.76 2.24
C LEU A 327 9.60 15.06 0.93
N ALA A 328 10.77 15.41 0.37
CA ALA A 328 11.30 14.78 -0.83
C ALA A 328 11.66 13.30 -0.61
N LYS A 329 12.20 12.96 0.57
CA LYS A 329 12.79 11.65 0.87
C LYS A 329 11.84 10.67 1.56
N ARG A 330 10.65 11.10 1.92
CA ARG A 330 9.61 10.22 2.45
C ARG A 330 8.80 9.52 1.35
N ASP A 331 8.26 8.37 1.72
CA ASP A 331 7.15 7.69 1.08
C ASP A 331 5.88 8.55 1.18
N GLY A 332 5.65 9.28 0.09
CA GLY A 332 4.55 10.22 -0.04
C GLY A 332 3.16 9.63 0.13
N GLU A 333 3.00 8.39 -0.35
CA GLU A 333 1.71 7.73 -0.49
C GLU A 333 1.19 7.22 0.85
N HIS A 334 2.10 6.79 1.73
CA HIS A 334 1.75 6.16 3.00
C HIS A 334 2.06 7.03 4.23
N GLU A 335 3.02 7.95 4.16
CA GLU A 335 3.38 8.85 5.25
C GLU A 335 2.67 10.21 5.06
N VAL A 336 1.51 10.37 5.69
CA VAL A 336 0.69 11.59 5.58
C VAL A 336 0.82 12.52 6.78
N HIS A 337 1.53 12.13 7.85
CA HIS A 337 1.64 12.95 9.07
C HIS A 337 2.42 14.25 8.79
N SER A 338 3.46 14.19 7.97
CA SER A 338 4.19 15.39 7.57
C SER A 338 3.32 16.41 6.81
N THR A 339 2.42 15.95 5.94
CA THR A 339 1.55 16.85 5.17
C THR A 339 0.33 17.31 5.95
N ASP A 340 -0.31 16.41 6.69
CA ASP A 340 -1.63 16.66 7.26
C ASP A 340 -1.56 17.23 8.69
N VAL A 341 -0.47 16.96 9.41
CA VAL A 341 -0.27 17.43 10.79
C VAL A 341 0.86 18.46 10.88
N ILE A 342 2.07 18.13 10.45
CA ILE A 342 3.24 19.01 10.63
C ILE A 342 3.06 20.31 9.84
N MET A 343 2.73 20.23 8.55
CA MET A 343 2.53 21.43 7.72
C MET A 343 1.41 22.31 8.27
N LYS A 344 0.27 21.70 8.66
CA LYS A 344 -0.86 22.44 9.23
C LYS A 344 -0.44 23.24 10.45
N ARG A 345 0.23 22.60 11.43
CA ARG A 345 0.72 23.27 12.65
C ARG A 345 1.74 24.37 12.34
N TYR A 346 2.60 24.14 11.34
CA TYR A 346 3.61 25.12 10.93
C TYR A 346 2.98 26.38 10.33
N ILE A 347 1.98 26.23 9.45
CA ILE A 347 1.22 27.35 8.89
C ILE A 347 0.38 28.04 9.98
N GLU A 348 -0.27 27.29 10.87
CA GLU A 348 -1.04 27.86 11.99
C GLU A 348 -0.17 28.75 12.89
N LYS A 349 1.10 28.37 13.11
CA LYS A 349 2.01 29.12 13.98
C LYS A 349 2.60 30.37 13.31
N PHE A 350 3.03 30.28 12.06
CA PHE A 350 3.80 31.36 11.43
C PHE A 350 3.11 32.04 10.24
N GLY A 351 2.03 31.46 9.72
CA GLY A 351 1.33 31.92 8.53
C GLY A 351 2.20 31.96 7.28
N TRP A 352 1.63 32.55 6.23
CA TRP A 352 2.31 32.89 4.97
C TRP A 352 2.98 34.26 5.11
N ARG A 353 4.15 34.28 5.73
CA ARG A 353 4.78 35.51 6.23
C ARG A 353 5.75 36.19 5.25
N ASP A 354 6.37 35.43 4.36
CA ASP A 354 7.47 35.89 3.51
C ASP A 354 7.52 35.15 2.17
N THR A 355 8.35 35.65 1.25
CA THR A 355 8.53 35.07 -0.09
C THR A 355 9.00 33.61 -0.02
N ALA A 356 9.89 33.26 0.92
CA ALA A 356 10.44 31.91 1.03
C ALA A 356 9.36 30.90 1.47
N MET A 357 8.48 31.30 2.38
CA MET A 357 7.33 30.52 2.82
C MET A 357 6.29 30.36 1.70
N ILE A 358 6.03 31.40 0.91
CA ILE A 358 5.15 31.32 -0.27
C ILE A 358 5.72 30.33 -1.30
N SER A 359 7.03 30.45 -1.60
CA SER A 359 7.74 29.53 -2.49
C SER A 359 7.70 28.10 -1.95
N PHE A 360 7.86 27.91 -0.64
CA PHE A 360 7.67 26.61 0.00
C PHE A 360 6.23 26.08 -0.10
N GLY A 361 5.21 26.94 -0.04
CA GLY A 361 3.82 26.57 -0.28
C GLY A 361 3.57 26.02 -1.68
N ILE A 362 4.21 26.61 -2.70
CA ILE A 362 4.16 26.08 -4.08
C ILE A 362 4.84 24.71 -4.15
N TYR A 363 6.05 24.58 -3.59
CA TYR A 363 6.74 23.29 -3.51
C TYR A 363 5.89 22.22 -2.80
N PHE A 364 5.20 22.59 -1.72
CA PHE A 364 4.33 21.72 -0.96
C PHE A 364 3.11 21.24 -1.77
N ALA A 365 2.54 22.10 -2.62
CA ALA A 365 1.49 21.70 -3.56
C ALA A 365 2.02 20.66 -4.58
N LEU A 366 3.22 20.89 -5.12
CA LEU A 366 3.87 19.98 -6.08
C LEU A 366 4.22 18.62 -5.45
N ILE A 367 4.77 18.60 -4.23
CA ILE A 367 5.12 17.35 -3.56
C ILE A 367 3.88 16.53 -3.22
N ARG A 368 2.76 17.16 -2.84
CA ARG A 368 1.49 16.44 -2.60
C ARG A 368 0.93 15.82 -3.86
N HIS A 369 1.10 16.48 -5.01
CA HIS A 369 0.78 15.83 -6.28
C HIS A 369 1.70 14.62 -6.55
N ARG A 370 2.99 14.76 -6.28
CA ARG A 370 3.96 13.65 -6.25
C ARG A 370 3.61 12.58 -5.21
N ASP A 371 2.71 12.82 -4.29
CA ASP A 371 2.24 11.80 -3.33
C ASP A 371 0.96 11.10 -3.81
N GLY A 372 0.36 11.57 -4.91
CA GLY A 372 -0.89 11.04 -5.46
C GLY A 372 -2.12 11.84 -5.04
N ARG A 373 -1.95 13.01 -4.40
CA ARG A 373 -3.06 13.94 -4.18
C ARG A 373 -3.45 14.58 -5.52
N ILE A 374 -4.74 14.50 -5.82
CA ILE A 374 -5.34 15.16 -6.98
C ILE A 374 -6.10 16.38 -6.48
N ALA A 375 -5.88 17.54 -7.10
CA ALA A 375 -6.61 18.77 -6.80
C ALA A 375 -8.07 18.66 -7.28
N MET A 376 -9.03 18.57 -6.36
CA MET A 376 -10.44 18.72 -6.67
C MET A 376 -10.94 20.06 -6.11
N ARG A 377 -10.77 21.15 -6.88
CA ARG A 377 -11.18 22.54 -6.54
C ARG A 377 -10.35 23.22 -5.44
N GLY A 378 -9.20 23.83 -5.76
CA GLY A 378 -8.46 24.62 -4.76
C GLY A 378 -7.46 23.85 -3.88
N GLU A 379 -7.64 22.54 -3.71
CA GLU A 379 -7.04 21.76 -2.61
C GLU A 379 -5.51 21.71 -2.57
N LEU A 380 -4.79 22.02 -3.65
CA LEU A 380 -3.32 21.95 -3.62
C LEU A 380 -2.67 23.26 -3.17
N LEU A 381 -3.05 24.39 -3.76
CA LEU A 381 -2.48 25.69 -3.36
C LEU A 381 -3.28 26.33 -2.23
N ASP A 382 -4.61 26.24 -2.22
CA ASP A 382 -5.44 27.10 -1.37
C ASP A 382 -6.06 26.40 -0.16
N GLU A 383 -5.80 25.11 0.07
CA GLU A 383 -6.29 24.37 1.26
C GLU A 383 -5.93 25.08 2.58
N TYR A 384 -4.76 25.74 2.61
CA TYR A 384 -4.30 26.51 3.76
C TYR A 384 -4.24 28.02 3.48
N GLY A 385 -4.95 28.52 2.46
CA GLY A 385 -5.10 29.95 2.17
C GLY A 385 -3.89 30.66 1.54
N LEU A 386 -3.02 29.93 0.81
CA LEU A 386 -1.83 30.50 0.16
C LEU A 386 -2.19 31.62 -0.82
N LEU A 387 -3.25 31.45 -1.63
CA LEU A 387 -3.59 32.41 -2.68
C LEU A 387 -4.05 33.73 -2.06
N ARG A 388 -4.90 33.65 -1.04
CA ARG A 388 -5.37 34.82 -0.29
C ARG A 388 -4.21 35.57 0.37
N ALA A 389 -3.29 34.84 1.00
CA ALA A 389 -2.16 35.49 1.65
C ALA A 389 -1.19 36.12 0.63
N THR A 390 -0.92 35.42 -0.47
CA THR A 390 -0.02 35.91 -1.51
C THR A 390 -0.58 37.13 -2.23
N ALA A 391 -1.90 37.20 -2.46
CA ALA A 391 -2.55 38.36 -3.06
C ALA A 391 -2.33 39.67 -2.27
N ASN A 392 -2.08 39.57 -0.95
CA ASN A 392 -1.78 40.74 -0.12
C ASN A 392 -0.29 41.14 -0.13
N MET A 393 0.57 40.31 -0.71
CA MET A 393 2.03 40.46 -0.63
C MET A 393 2.72 40.59 -1.98
N LYS A 394 2.08 40.12 -3.06
CA LYS A 394 2.69 40.00 -4.38
C LYS A 394 1.70 40.30 -5.49
N GLU A 395 2.18 40.99 -6.50
CA GLU A 395 1.44 41.17 -7.74
C GLU A 395 1.32 39.82 -8.49
N PRO A 396 0.29 39.63 -9.33
CA PRO A 396 0.08 38.37 -10.05
C PRO A 396 1.27 37.89 -10.88
N HIS A 397 2.03 38.80 -11.49
CA HIS A 397 3.19 38.46 -12.31
C HIS A 397 4.38 37.96 -11.47
N GLU A 398 4.57 38.51 -10.27
CA GLU A 398 5.63 38.06 -9.35
C GLU A 398 5.32 36.65 -8.82
N PHE A 399 4.05 36.36 -8.54
CA PHE A 399 3.65 35.03 -8.11
C PHE A 399 3.69 34.01 -9.26
N ALA A 400 3.33 34.40 -10.49
CA ALA A 400 3.52 33.57 -11.68
C ALA A 400 4.99 33.18 -11.87
N ALA A 401 5.91 34.15 -11.74
CA ALA A 401 7.34 33.91 -11.83
C ALA A 401 7.84 32.93 -10.74
N LEU A 402 7.34 33.05 -9.50
CA LEU A 402 7.65 32.10 -8.42
C LEU A 402 7.14 30.70 -8.69
N ILE A 403 5.92 30.55 -9.23
CA ILE A 403 5.39 29.24 -9.64
C ILE A 403 6.29 28.62 -10.69
N SER A 404 6.65 29.38 -11.73
CA SER A 404 7.54 28.90 -12.79
C SER A 404 8.90 28.47 -12.25
N GLN A 405 9.49 29.27 -11.36
CA GLN A 405 10.75 28.95 -10.70
C GLN A 405 10.67 27.63 -9.90
N GLU A 406 9.62 27.43 -9.10
CA GLU A 406 9.45 26.22 -8.30
C GLU A 406 9.16 25.00 -9.16
N VAL A 407 8.39 25.13 -10.24
CA VAL A 407 8.15 24.05 -11.21
C VAL A 407 9.47 23.61 -11.86
N ASP A 408 10.29 24.56 -12.30
CA ASP A 408 11.60 24.26 -12.90
C ASP A 408 12.55 23.60 -11.90
N GLN A 409 12.61 24.10 -10.67
CA GLN A 409 13.39 23.46 -9.60
C GLN A 409 12.89 22.05 -9.27
N PHE A 410 11.58 21.84 -9.25
CA PHE A 410 11.00 20.53 -8.96
C PHE A 410 11.37 19.47 -10.01
N LEU A 411 11.42 19.85 -11.30
CA LEU A 411 11.78 18.96 -12.41
C LEU A 411 13.26 18.54 -12.42
N THR A 412 14.14 19.39 -11.88
CA THR A 412 15.58 19.12 -11.81
C THR A 412 15.97 18.17 -10.67
N LYS A 413 15.11 17.98 -9.66
CA LYS A 413 15.40 17.10 -8.53
C LYS A 413 15.25 15.60 -8.88
N PRO A 414 16.31 14.79 -8.75
CA PRO A 414 16.24 13.34 -8.95
C PRO A 414 15.22 12.69 -8.00
N GLY A 415 14.48 11.69 -8.48
CA GLY A 415 13.51 10.94 -7.66
C GLY A 415 12.17 11.62 -7.38
N LEU A 416 11.99 12.89 -7.77
CA LEU A 416 10.72 13.63 -7.56
C LEU A 416 9.83 13.72 -8.82
N ARG A 417 10.22 13.06 -9.91
CA ARG A 417 9.50 13.16 -11.20
C ARG A 417 8.20 12.36 -11.18
N ARG A 418 7.06 13.04 -11.39
CA ARG A 418 5.77 12.41 -11.71
C ARG A 418 5.12 12.90 -13.01
N GLY A 419 5.75 13.82 -13.74
CA GLY A 419 5.20 14.34 -14.99
C GLY A 419 6.15 15.33 -15.69
N SER A 420 5.68 15.82 -16.83
CA SER A 420 6.28 16.92 -17.59
C SER A 420 6.04 18.27 -16.91
N LYS A 421 6.73 19.32 -17.40
CA LYS A 421 6.48 20.71 -16.98
C LYS A 421 5.00 21.08 -17.15
N ASP A 422 4.40 20.68 -18.27
CA ASP A 422 3.00 20.94 -18.59
C ASP A 422 2.05 20.23 -17.61
N ASP A 423 2.36 18.99 -17.23
CA ASP A 423 1.57 18.23 -16.24
C ASP A 423 1.52 18.96 -14.89
N LEU A 424 2.67 19.48 -14.43
CA LEU A 424 2.74 20.19 -13.16
C LEU A 424 1.90 21.48 -13.18
N TYR A 425 1.94 22.26 -14.27
CA TYR A 425 1.07 23.43 -14.39
C TYR A 425 -0.42 23.05 -14.46
N ARG A 426 -0.78 22.00 -15.22
CA ARG A 426 -2.16 21.50 -15.30
C ARG A 426 -2.68 21.04 -13.94
N VAL A 427 -1.82 20.50 -13.08
CA VAL A 427 -2.17 20.09 -11.71
C VAL A 427 -2.42 21.28 -10.79
N LEU A 428 -1.71 22.39 -10.98
CA LEU A 428 -1.91 23.62 -10.19
C LEU A 428 -3.12 24.44 -10.66
N GLN A 429 -3.48 24.34 -11.95
CA GLN A 429 -4.59 25.07 -12.57
C GLN A 429 -5.91 25.04 -11.76
N PRO A 430 -6.44 23.88 -11.32
CA PRO A 430 -7.69 23.83 -10.55
C PRO A 430 -7.65 24.64 -9.25
N SER A 431 -6.45 24.90 -8.71
CA SER A 431 -6.32 25.74 -7.53
C SER A 431 -6.27 27.23 -7.89
N LEU A 432 -5.61 27.59 -8.99
CA LEU A 432 -5.54 28.99 -9.43
C LEU A 432 -6.90 29.52 -9.92
N GLU A 433 -7.77 28.66 -10.45
CA GLU A 433 -9.09 29.06 -10.96
C GLU A 433 -10.09 29.51 -9.88
N THR A 434 -9.82 29.20 -8.60
CA THR A 434 -10.76 29.43 -7.50
C THR A 434 -10.92 30.90 -7.12
N THR A 435 -9.93 31.75 -7.43
CA THR A 435 -9.92 33.17 -7.06
C THR A 435 -9.68 34.07 -8.27
N GLU A 436 -10.12 35.33 -8.20
CA GLU A 436 -9.82 36.31 -9.26
C GLU A 436 -8.31 36.54 -9.40
N TYR A 437 -7.60 36.65 -8.27
CA TYR A 437 -6.15 36.75 -8.23
C TYR A 437 -5.48 35.57 -8.94
N GLY A 438 -5.86 34.33 -8.59
CA GLY A 438 -5.31 33.12 -9.22
C GLY A 438 -5.62 33.03 -10.71
N ARG A 439 -6.80 33.48 -11.17
CA ARG A 439 -7.12 33.55 -12.61
C ARG A 439 -6.22 34.53 -13.37
N ARG A 440 -5.86 35.66 -12.76
CA ARG A 440 -4.88 36.61 -13.34
C ARG A 440 -3.49 35.97 -13.44
N VAL A 441 -3.05 35.27 -12.40
CA VAL A 441 -1.78 34.51 -12.37
C VAL A 441 -1.77 33.45 -13.48
N LEU A 442 -2.85 32.68 -13.61
CA LEU A 442 -2.98 31.65 -14.64
C LEU A 442 -2.89 32.25 -16.06
N SER A 443 -3.51 33.40 -16.31
CA SER A 443 -3.43 34.10 -17.60
C SER A 443 -1.99 34.50 -17.95
N ILE A 444 -1.20 34.92 -16.96
CA ILE A 444 0.20 35.30 -17.14
C ILE A 444 1.03 34.05 -17.47
N ILE A 445 0.89 32.98 -16.66
CA ILE A 445 1.55 31.70 -16.91
C ILE A 445 1.23 31.22 -18.34
N SER A 446 -0.05 31.20 -18.74
CA SER A 446 -0.50 30.78 -20.08
C SER A 446 0.23 31.51 -21.21
N ALA A 447 0.39 32.82 -21.07
CA ALA A 447 1.06 33.66 -22.05
C ALA A 447 2.57 33.41 -22.12
N GLU A 448 3.21 33.15 -20.96
CA GLU A 448 4.65 32.91 -20.87
C GLU A 448 5.08 31.55 -21.41
N ILE A 449 4.32 30.49 -21.13
CA ILE A 449 4.70 29.12 -21.48
C ILE A 449 3.95 28.56 -22.71
N GLY A 450 3.06 29.35 -23.32
CA GLY A 450 2.30 28.93 -24.50
C GLY A 450 1.29 27.81 -24.24
N LEU A 451 0.91 27.57 -22.97
CA LEU A 451 -0.07 26.55 -22.62
C LEU A 451 -1.49 27.09 -22.76
N THR A 452 -2.31 26.36 -23.52
CA THR A 452 -3.76 26.58 -23.54
C THR A 452 -4.38 25.71 -22.45
N PHE A 453 -4.80 26.34 -21.36
CA PHE A 453 -5.46 25.66 -20.26
C PHE A 453 -6.96 25.46 -20.58
N GLU A 454 -7.44 24.21 -20.46
CA GLU A 454 -8.86 23.85 -20.69
C GLU A 454 -9.75 24.52 -19.64
N ARG A 455 -10.81 25.21 -20.08
CA ARG A 455 -11.50 26.25 -19.29
C ARG A 455 -12.60 25.70 -18.37
N ARG A 456 -12.98 24.42 -18.44
CA ARG A 456 -14.09 23.88 -17.61
C ARG A 456 -13.84 22.49 -17.03
N THR A 457 -14.39 22.24 -15.85
CA THR A 457 -14.40 20.92 -15.17
C THR A 457 -15.07 19.83 -16.03
N GLU A 458 -16.06 20.22 -16.83
CA GLU A 458 -16.78 19.39 -17.81
C GLU A 458 -15.91 19.01 -19.02
N GLU A 459 -15.02 19.90 -19.46
CA GLU A 459 -14.09 19.66 -20.58
C GLU A 459 -12.95 18.70 -20.20
N ARG A 460 -12.62 18.61 -18.90
CA ARG A 460 -11.60 17.68 -18.38
C ARG A 460 -12.11 16.22 -18.28
N GLY A 461 -13.38 15.95 -18.59
CA GLY A 461 -13.98 14.61 -18.54
C GLY A 461 -14.29 14.10 -17.12
N TRP A 462 -14.37 14.98 -16.12
CA TRP A 462 -14.66 14.59 -14.74
C TRP A 462 -16.17 14.66 -14.50
N ASP A 463 -16.77 13.50 -14.26
CA ASP A 463 -18.18 13.38 -13.90
C ASP A 463 -18.47 14.12 -12.57
N PRO A 464 -19.40 15.10 -12.55
CA PRO A 464 -19.80 15.82 -11.34
C PRO A 464 -20.25 14.90 -10.20
N ASP A 465 -20.86 13.75 -10.51
CA ASP A 465 -21.32 12.77 -9.52
C ASP A 465 -20.15 11.96 -8.94
N LEU A 466 -19.14 11.65 -9.77
CA LEU A 466 -17.88 11.05 -9.31
C LEU A 466 -17.13 12.00 -8.36
N LEU A 467 -17.09 13.30 -8.67
CA LEU A 467 -16.49 14.31 -7.81
C LEU A 467 -17.21 14.40 -6.45
N LYS A 468 -18.55 14.34 -6.45
CA LYS A 468 -19.36 14.34 -5.23
C LYS A 468 -19.11 13.08 -4.39
N ALA A 469 -19.01 11.92 -5.03
CA ALA A 469 -18.71 10.64 -4.38
C ALA A 469 -17.31 10.60 -3.74
N ILE A 470 -16.28 11.16 -4.41
CA ILE A 470 -14.91 11.17 -3.87
C ILE A 470 -14.78 12.14 -2.68
N VAL A 471 -15.43 13.30 -2.73
CA VAL A 471 -15.49 14.25 -1.61
C VAL A 471 -16.21 13.62 -0.40
N GLN A 472 -17.31 12.90 -0.64
CA GLN A 472 -18.04 12.19 0.42
C GLN A 472 -17.22 11.02 1.01
N GLN A 473 -16.50 10.26 0.18
CA GLN A 473 -15.57 9.22 0.64
C GLN A 473 -14.41 9.77 1.47
N ARG A 474 -13.86 10.94 1.12
CA ARG A 474 -12.80 11.58 1.91
C ARG A 474 -13.29 12.05 3.28
N ALA A 475 -14.53 12.53 3.37
CA ALA A 475 -15.15 12.88 4.66
C ALA A 475 -15.43 11.65 5.56
N HIS A 476 -15.53 10.45 4.97
CA HIS A 476 -15.83 9.18 5.67
C HIS A 476 -14.62 8.26 5.86
N ARG A 477 -13.44 8.60 5.31
CA ARG A 477 -12.19 7.92 5.64
C ARG A 477 -11.75 8.33 7.04
N GLN A 478 -12.26 7.65 8.05
CA GLN A 478 -11.43 7.43 9.23
C GLN A 478 -10.15 6.73 8.76
N PRO A 479 -8.96 7.12 9.26
CA PRO A 479 -7.75 6.40 8.96
C PRO A 479 -7.96 4.97 9.43
N THR A 480 -8.09 4.02 8.51
CA THR A 480 -7.90 2.61 8.84
C THR A 480 -6.44 2.50 9.23
N THR A 481 -6.18 2.62 10.53
CA THR A 481 -4.92 2.32 11.16
C THR A 481 -4.68 0.83 11.00
N VAL A 482 -4.22 0.42 9.81
CA VAL A 482 -3.43 -0.81 9.74
C VAL A 482 -2.10 -0.42 10.37
N SER A 483 -2.05 -0.59 11.68
CA SER A 483 -0.86 -0.38 12.48
C SER A 483 0.30 -1.17 11.88
N TRP A 484 1.53 -0.74 12.12
CA TRP A 484 2.73 -1.50 11.81
C TRP A 484 2.60 -2.99 12.23
N TRP A 485 1.86 -3.27 13.31
CA TRP A 485 1.42 -4.61 13.73
C TRP A 485 0.68 -5.41 12.65
N GLY A 486 -0.30 -4.81 11.97
CA GLY A 486 -1.03 -5.45 10.89
C GLY A 486 -0.12 -5.85 9.73
N ARG A 487 0.93 -5.07 9.45
CA ARG A 487 1.93 -5.37 8.41
C ARG A 487 2.96 -6.41 8.87
N LEU A 488 3.37 -6.39 10.14
CA LEU A 488 4.30 -7.35 10.73
C LEU A 488 3.67 -8.76 10.82
N VAL A 489 2.41 -8.84 11.23
CA VAL A 489 1.62 -10.09 11.26
C VAL A 489 1.46 -10.68 9.86
N GLN A 490 1.24 -9.83 8.84
CA GLN A 490 1.14 -10.26 7.44
C GLN A 490 2.48 -10.80 6.89
N LYS A 491 3.62 -10.29 7.38
CA LYS A 491 4.96 -10.80 7.01
C LYS A 491 5.34 -12.08 7.76
N LEU A 492 4.99 -12.21 9.03
CA LEU A 492 5.30 -13.40 9.84
C LEU A 492 4.48 -14.64 9.42
N THR A 493 3.29 -14.43 8.84
CA THR A 493 2.46 -15.51 8.28
C THR A 493 3.02 -16.10 6.97
N THR A 494 3.90 -15.38 6.26
CA THR A 494 4.55 -15.89 5.04
C THR A 494 5.82 -16.74 5.26
N LEU A 495 6.26 -16.95 6.51
CA LEU A 495 7.59 -17.53 6.79
C LEU A 495 7.63 -18.73 7.75
N VAL A 496 6.50 -19.38 8.06
CA VAL A 496 6.54 -20.58 8.92
C VAL A 496 5.71 -21.72 8.34
N PRO A 497 6.33 -22.78 7.79
CA PRO A 497 5.72 -24.09 7.78
C PRO A 497 6.00 -24.73 9.14
N MET A 498 5.03 -24.68 10.07
CA MET A 498 5.05 -25.62 11.18
C MET A 498 4.30 -26.87 10.73
N SER A 499 5.08 -27.90 10.40
CA SER A 499 4.59 -29.28 10.39
C SER A 499 4.31 -29.70 11.84
N PRO A 500 3.25 -30.45 12.12
CA PRO A 500 3.00 -30.97 13.47
C PRO A 500 3.88 -32.19 13.72
N PHE A 501 4.73 -32.13 14.75
CA PHE A 501 5.07 -33.23 15.67
C PHE A 501 5.52 -32.64 17.00
#